data_AF-A0A6B3EFU1-F1
#
_entry.id   AF-A0A6B3EFU1-F1
#
_cell.length_a   1.000
_cell.length_b   1.000
_cell.length_c   1.000
_cell.angle_alpha   90.00
_cell.angle_beta   90.00
_cell.angle_gamma   90.00
#
_symmetry.space_group_name_H-M   'P 1'
#
loop_
_entity.id
_entity.type
_entity.pdbx_description
1 polymer ?
#
loop_
_entity_poly.entity_id
_entity_poly.type
_entity_poly.pdbx_seq_one_letter_code
_entity_poly.pdbx_strand_id
1 'polypeptide(L)' 'MALPSPHLDDRRFQQFVDDAKRYIQQRAPEWTDHNVSDPGVTLVETVAHMADQVVYRLNR' A
#
# COMPACT_ATOMS: atom_id res chain seq x y z
N MET A 1 23.89 -2.44 -24.69
CA MET A 1 22.45 -2.11 -24.81
C MET A 1 21.83 -2.40 -23.45
N ALA A 2 21.22 -1.41 -22.80
CA ALA A 2 20.51 -1.66 -21.55
C ALA A 2 19.26 -2.48 -21.85
N LEU A 3 18.99 -3.52 -21.05
CA LEU A 3 17.75 -4.28 -21.13
C LEU A 3 16.57 -3.35 -20.77
N PRO A 4 15.42 -3.45 -21.44
CA PRO A 4 14.23 -2.70 -21.04
C PRO A 4 13.85 -3.10 -19.61
N SER A 5 13.61 -2.12 -18.76
CA SER A 5 13.20 -2.37 -17.38
C SER A 5 11.86 -3.12 -17.37
N PRO A 6 11.78 -4.29 -16.71
CA PRO A 6 10.55 -5.06 -16.67
C PRO A 6 9.52 -4.36 -15.76
N HIS A 7 8.26 -4.39 -16.19
CA HIS A 7 7.13 -3.99 -15.34
C HIS A 7 6.78 -5.19 -14.43
N LEU A 8 7.43 -5.24 -13.26
CA LEU A 8 7.38 -6.41 -12.36
C LEU A 8 6.19 -6.38 -11.40
N ASP A 9 5.77 -5.19 -10.98
CA ASP A 9 4.65 -4.99 -10.07
C ASP A 9 3.81 -3.80 -10.56
N ASP A 10 2.55 -4.04 -10.90
CA ASP A 10 1.62 -3.07 -11.44
C ASP A 10 0.70 -2.46 -10.36
N ARG A 11 0.92 -2.81 -9.09
CA ARG A 11 0.14 -2.28 -7.97
C ARG A 11 0.41 -0.80 -7.75
N ARG A 12 -0.68 -0.08 -7.47
CA ARG A 12 -0.69 1.35 -7.15
C ARG A 12 -1.02 1.54 -5.67
N PHE A 13 -0.66 2.70 -5.13
CA PHE A 13 -0.99 3.15 -3.77
C PHE A 13 -2.32 2.62 -3.20
N GLN A 14 -3.44 2.81 -3.91
CA GLN A 14 -4.77 2.39 -3.42
C GLN A 14 -4.87 0.87 -3.21
N GLN A 15 -4.25 0.06 -4.07
CA GLN A 15 -4.24 -1.39 -3.90
C GLN A 15 -3.48 -1.81 -2.63
N PHE A 16 -2.40 -1.10 -2.28
CA PHE A 16 -1.70 -1.33 -1.01
C PHE A 16 -2.55 -0.96 0.20
N VAL A 17 -3.26 0.17 0.14
CA VAL A 17 -4.18 0.60 1.22
C VAL A 17 -5.32 -0.41 1.39
N ASP A 18 -5.92 -0.87 0.29
CA ASP A 18 -7.03 -1.82 0.30
C ASP A 18 -6.60 -3.19 0.85
N ASP A 19 -5.43 -3.68 0.45
CA ASP A 19 -4.88 -4.94 0.96
C ASP A 19 -4.58 -4.85 2.46
N ALA A 20 -4.01 -3.73 2.92
CA ALA A 20 -3.78 -3.48 4.34
C ALA A 20 -5.09 -3.42 5.13
N LYS A 21 -6.11 -2.72 4.63
CA LYS A 21 -7.45 -2.67 5.25
C LYS A 21 -8.09 -4.05 5.33
N ARG A 22 -7.99 -4.86 4.27
CA ARG A 22 -8.50 -6.25 4.26
C ARG A 22 -7.77 -7.11 5.29
N TYR A 23 -6.46 -6.92 5.44
CA TYR A 23 -5.67 -7.64 6.45
C TYR A 23 -6.06 -7.22 7.88
N ILE A 24 -6.25 -5.91 8.12
CA ILE A 24 -6.71 -5.37 9.41
C ILE A 24 -8.06 -5.97 9.79
N GLN A 25 -9.03 -5.96 8.87
CA GLN A 25 -10.37 -6.53 9.13
C GLN A 25 -10.33 -8.01 9.56
N GLN A 26 -9.35 -8.78 9.08
CA GLN A 26 -9.20 -10.19 9.43
C GLN A 26 -8.45 -10.42 10.76
N ARG A 27 -7.53 -9.51 11.12
CA ARG A 27 -6.59 -9.71 12.24
C ARG A 27 -6.90 -8.88 13.48
N ALA A 28 -7.58 -7.75 13.30
CA ALA A 28 -7.99 -6.83 14.35
C ALA A 28 -9.45 -6.41 14.12
N PRO A 29 -10.42 -7.35 14.20
CA PRO A 29 -11.83 -7.06 13.99
C PRO A 29 -12.41 -6.04 15.00
N GLU A 30 -11.75 -5.85 16.14
CA GLU A 30 -12.05 -4.81 17.14
C GLU A 30 -11.73 -3.39 16.66
N TRP A 31 -10.87 -3.23 15.66
CA TRP A 31 -10.58 -1.95 15.05
C TRP A 31 -11.68 -1.64 14.04
N THR A 32 -12.73 -0.96 14.49
CA THR A 32 -13.94 -0.71 13.70
C THR A 32 -13.93 0.64 12.99
N ASP A 33 -13.26 1.64 13.57
CA ASP A 33 -13.15 2.98 12.98
C ASP A 33 -12.05 2.98 11.92
N HIS A 34 -12.41 3.22 10.66
CA HIS A 34 -11.46 3.32 9.54
C HIS A 34 -11.64 4.64 8.78
N ASN A 35 -12.03 5.70 9.49
CA ASN A 35 -12.20 7.03 8.92
C ASN A 35 -10.86 7.67 8.54
N VAL A 36 -10.89 8.66 7.65
CA VAL A 36 -9.68 9.40 7.22
C VAL A 36 -8.97 10.10 8.39
N SER A 37 -9.72 10.45 9.44
CA SER A 37 -9.19 11.08 10.66
C SER A 37 -8.51 10.08 11.61
N ASP A 38 -8.61 8.78 11.36
CA ASP A 38 -7.96 7.77 12.20
C ASP A 38 -6.43 7.81 11.98
N PRO A 39 -5.64 8.09 13.03
CA PRO A 39 -4.18 8.07 12.94
C PRO A 39 -3.62 6.71 12.46
N GLY A 40 -4.28 5.60 12.77
CA GLY A 40 -3.89 4.28 12.30
C GLY A 40 -4.07 4.14 10.78
N VAL A 41 -5.15 4.69 10.22
CA VAL A 41 -5.33 4.77 8.76
C VAL A 41 -4.25 5.64 8.12
N THR A 42 -3.90 6.78 8.74
CA THR A 42 -2.79 7.63 8.26
C THR A 42 -1.45 6.86 8.22
N LEU A 43 -1.17 6.03 9.22
CA LEU A 43 0.04 5.19 9.22
C LEU A 43 0.03 4.15 8.09
N VAL A 44 -1.12 3.50 7.84
CA VAL A 44 -1.30 2.58 6.72
C VAL A 44 -1.01 3.29 5.39
N GLU A 45 -1.59 4.47 5.18
CA GLU A 45 -1.34 5.28 3.98
C GLU A 45 0.13 5.68 3.85
N THR A 46 0.78 6.04 4.96
CA THR A 46 2.20 6.42 4.95
C THR A 46 3.08 5.27 4.47
N VAL A 47 2.86 4.05 4.98
CA VAL A 47 3.62 2.86 4.57
C VAL A 47 3.24 2.44 3.15
N ALA A 48 1.96 2.53 2.76
CA ALA A 48 1.52 2.28 1.39
C ALA A 48 2.20 3.23 0.39
N HIS A 49 2.39 4.50 0.76
CA HIS A 49 3.14 5.44 -0.06
C HIS A 49 4.61 5.03 -0.21
N MET A 50 5.27 4.59 0.86
CA MET A 50 6.64 4.07 0.78
C MET A 50 6.73 2.85 -0.15
N ALA A 51 5.77 1.93 -0.09
CA ALA A 51 5.71 0.76 -0.96
C ALA A 51 5.52 1.16 -2.44
N ASP A 52 4.62 2.10 -2.72
CA ASP A 52 4.41 2.67 -4.07
C ASP A 52 5.71 3.27 -4.64
N GLN A 53 6.50 3.97 -3.82
CA GLN A 53 7.82 4.48 -4.23
C GLN A 53 8.86 3.37 -4.48
N VAL A 54 8.79 2.23 -3.77
CA VAL A 54 9.64 1.07 -4.04
C VAL A 54 9.25 0.43 -5.37
N VAL A 55 7.96 0.23 -5.63
CA VAL A 55 7.45 -0.31 -6.90
C VAL A 55 7.81 0.60 -8.07
N TYR A 56 7.64 1.91 -7.93
CA TYR A 56 8.03 2.87 -8.95
C TYR A 56 9.52 2.73 -9.34
N ARG A 57 10.40 2.57 -8.34
CA ARG A 57 11.84 2.37 -8.58
C ARG A 57 12.16 1.00 -9.16
N LEU A 58 11.39 -0.03 -8.81
CA LEU A 58 11.56 -1.39 -9.33
C LEU A 58 11.26 -1.47 -10.84
N ASN A 59 10.27 -0.71 -11.30
CA ASN A 59 9.84 -0.71 -12.69
C ASN A 59 10.64 0.24 -13.59
N ARG A 60 11.70 0.89 -13.07
CA ARG A 60 12.53 1.87 -13.79
C ARG A 60 13.96 1.37 -13.95
#